data_AF-A0A7X5IME9-F1
#
_entry.id   AF-A0A7X5IME9-F1
#
_cell.length_a   1.000
_cell.length_b   1.000
_cell.length_c   1.000
_cell.angle_alpha   90.00
_cell.angle_beta   90.00
_cell.angle_gamma   90.00
#
_symmetry.space_group_name_H-M   'P 1'
#
loop_
_entity.id
_entity.type
_entity.pdbx_description
1 polymer ?
#
loop_
_entity_poly.entity_id
_entity_poly.type
_entity_poly.pdbx_seq_one_letter_code
_entity_poly.pdbx_strand_id
1 'polypeptide(L)' 'MAYYNVCSNCGAYLDPGEKCDCEDEKQKDMFAGLIRVNPKTGQMAFCIGEEKAYVEKTAC' A
#
# COMPACT_ATOMS: atom_id res chain seq x y z
N MET A 1 -13.49 10.03 32.29
CA MET A 1 -12.19 10.39 31.68
C MET A 1 -12.10 9.64 30.36
N ALA A 2 -11.99 10.34 29.22
CA ALA A 2 -11.77 9.67 27.95
C ALA A 2 -10.27 9.30 27.88
N TYR A 3 -9.98 8.01 27.84
CA TYR A 3 -8.61 7.50 27.70
C TYR A 3 -8.32 7.41 26.21
N TYR A 4 -7.40 8.22 25.71
CA TYR A 4 -6.88 8.09 24.35
C TYR A 4 -5.43 7.58 24.41
N ASN A 5 -5.02 6.84 23.39
CA ASN A 5 -3.65 6.39 23.24
C ASN A 5 -2.96 7.27 22.20
N VAL A 6 -1.70 7.61 22.41
CA VAL A 6 -0.91 8.30 21.39
C VAL A 6 -0.01 7.28 20.70
N CYS A 7 -0.05 7.22 19.38
CA CYS A 7 0.82 6.35 18.63
C CYS A 7 2.28 6.83 18.73
N SER A 8 3.18 5.97 19.20
CA SER A 8 4.62 6.28 19.29
C SER A 8 5.31 6.44 17.93
N ASN A 9 4.71 5.94 16.85
CA ASN A 9 5.31 5.93 15.51
C ASN A 9 4.94 7.18 14.69
N CYS A 10 3.65 7.58 14.67
CA CYS A 10 3.17 8.73 13.90
C CYS A 10 2.64 9.91 14.75
N GLY A 11 2.50 9.73 16.07
CA GLY A 11 1.96 10.76 16.97
C GLY A 11 0.44 10.93 16.90
N ALA A 12 -0.29 10.05 16.21
CA ALA A 12 -1.75 10.12 16.12
C ALA A 12 -2.42 9.86 17.49
N TYR A 13 -3.51 10.58 17.75
CA TYR A 13 -4.40 10.35 18.88
C TYR A 13 -5.43 9.28 18.51
N LEU A 14 -5.41 8.15 19.20
CA LEU A 14 -6.23 6.97 18.95
C LEU A 14 -7.27 6.79 20.06
N ASP A 15 -8.46 6.36 19.65
CA ASP A 15 -9.50 5.98 20.60
C ASP A 15 -9.17 4.65 21.30
N PRO A 16 -9.71 4.41 22.52
CA PRO A 16 -9.43 3.20 23.27
C PRO A 16 -10.00 1.98 22.55
N GLY A 17 -9.10 1.23 21.89
CA GLY A 17 -9.43 0.05 21.08
C GLY A 17 -9.09 0.18 19.60
N GLU A 18 -8.76 1.39 19.12
CA GLU A 18 -8.24 1.58 17.77
C GLU A 18 -6.76 1.19 17.67
N LYS A 19 -6.41 0.63 16.51
CA LYS A 19 -5.03 0.35 16.12
C LYS A 19 -4.57 1.43 15.15
N CYS A 20 -3.31 1.83 15.27
CA CYS A 20 -2.72 2.73 14.29
C CYS A 20 -2.42 1.98 12.99
N ASP A 21 -2.95 2.46 11.86
CA ASP A 21 -2.65 1.90 10.53
C ASP A 21 -1.20 2.17 10.06
N CYS A 22 -0.44 2.97 10.81
CA CYS A 22 0.92 3.36 10.47
C CYS A 22 1.92 2.19 10.39
N GLU A 23 1.61 1.05 11.01
CA GLU A 23 2.42 -0.17 10.90
C GLU A 23 1.89 -1.14 9.83
N ASP A 24 0.62 -1.02 9.44
CA ASP A 24 -0.04 -1.88 8.44
C ASP A 24 0.38 -1.55 7.00
N GLU A 25 1.03 -0.40 6.76
CA GLU A 25 1.55 -0.05 5.43
C GLU A 25 2.57 -1.07 4.91
N LYS A 26 3.34 -1.73 5.79
CA LYS A 26 4.32 -2.74 5.39
C LYS A 26 3.70 -3.99 4.74
N GLN A 27 2.44 -4.30 5.03
CA GLN A 27 1.76 -5.44 4.42
C GLN A 27 1.18 -5.11 3.05
N LYS A 28 0.83 -3.84 2.80
CA LYS A 28 0.30 -3.38 1.50
C LYS A 28 1.39 -3.39 0.42
N ASP A 29 2.64 -3.19 0.80
CA ASP A 29 3.79 -3.24 -0.12
C ASP A 29 3.97 -4.60 -0.81
N MET A 30 3.56 -5.70 -0.18
CA MET A 30 3.71 -7.03 -0.77
C MET A 30 2.89 -7.19 -2.06
N PHE A 31 1.72 -6.55 -2.13
CA PHE A 31 0.83 -6.64 -3.30
C PHE A 31 1.07 -5.51 -4.31
N ALA A 32 1.69 -4.41 -3.89
CA ALA A 32 2.02 -3.29 -4.78
C ALA A 32 2.94 -3.71 -5.94
N GLY A 33 3.87 -4.65 -5.71
CA GLY A 33 4.74 -5.19 -6.75
C GLY A 33 4.06 -6.19 -7.69
N LEU A 34 2.93 -6.75 -7.29
CA LEU A 34 2.20 -7.79 -8.04
C LEU A 34 1.16 -7.21 -8.98
N ILE A 35 0.67 -5.98 -8.75
CA ILE A 35 -0.45 -5.40 -9.49
C ILE A 35 0.06 -4.31 -10.43
N ARG A 36 -0.19 -4.47 -11.73
CA ARG A 36 0.04 -3.42 -12.74
C ARG A 36 -1.29 -2.89 -13.25
N VAL A 37 -1.42 -1.58 -13.32
CA VAL A 37 -2.62 -0.91 -13.85
C VAL A 37 -2.25 -0.15 -15.12
N ASN A 38 -2.96 -0.40 -16.21
CA ASN A 38 -2.83 0.39 -17.43
C ASN A 38 -3.53 1.75 -17.24
N PRO A 39 -2.82 2.89 -17.30
CA PRO A 39 -3.40 4.19 -16.99
C PRO A 39 -4.43 4.66 -18.02
N LYS A 40 -4.41 4.13 -19.26
CA LYS A 40 -5.32 4.53 -20.33
C LYS A 40 -6.63 3.74 -20.33
N THR A 41 -6.59 2.46 -19.95
CA THR A 41 -7.74 1.55 -20.01
C THR A 41 -8.26 1.12 -18.64
N GLY A 42 -7.50 1.35 -17.56
CA GLY A 42 -7.80 0.88 -16.22
C GLY A 42 -7.63 -0.63 -16.03
N GLN A 43 -7.14 -1.35 -17.05
CA GLN A 43 -6.95 -2.80 -16.96
C GLN A 43 -5.85 -3.14 -15.95
N MET A 44 -6.14 -4.11 -15.07
CA MET A 44 -5.20 -4.58 -14.06
C MET A 44 -4.64 -5.95 -14.45
N ALA A 45 -3.33 -6.14 -14.27
CA ALA A 45 -2.64 -7.41 -14.49
C ALA A 45 -1.88 -7.82 -13.23
N PHE A 46 -1.99 -9.11 -12.86
CA PHE A 46 -1.27 -9.70 -11.73
C PHE A 46 0.00 -10.39 -12.23
N CYS A 47 1.17 -9.99 -11.73
CA CYS A 47 2.46 -10.52 -12.11
C CYS A 47 3.01 -11.42 -11.00
N ILE A 48 2.79 -12.73 -11.10
CA ILE A 48 3.25 -13.72 -10.13
C ILE A 48 4.49 -14.42 -10.71
N GLY A 49 5.70 -14.01 -10.28
CA GLY A 49 6.98 -14.62 -10.69
C GLY A 49 8.12 -13.63 -10.96
N GLU A 50 9.37 -14.10 -10.92
CA GLU A 50 10.60 -13.31 -11.17
C GLU A 50 10.86 -13.00 -12.66
N GLU A 51 9.83 -12.97 -13.51
CA GLU A 51 10.01 -12.44 -14.86
C GLU A 51 9.90 -10.93 -14.83
N LYS A 52 11.08 -10.28 -14.83
CA LYS A 52 11.24 -8.84 -15.10
C LYS A 52 10.52 -8.51 -16.40
N ALA A 53 9.32 -7.98 -16.29
CA ALA A 53 8.52 -7.71 -17.47
C ALA A 53 9.09 -6.52 -18.24
N TYR A 54 9.16 -6.72 -19.54
CA TYR A 54 9.49 -5.74 -20.54
C TYR A 54 8.65 -4.47 -20.35
N VAL A 55 9.31 -3.34 -20.14
CA VAL A 55 8.68 -2.02 -20.17
C VAL A 55 8.57 -1.64 -21.64
N GLU A 56 7.38 -1.74 -22.22
CA GLU A 56 7.11 -1.02 -23.46
C GLU A 56 7.20 0.48 -23.16
N LYS A 57 8.35 1.06 -23.53
CA LYS A 57 8.54 2.50 -23.63
C LYS A 57 7.58 3.00 -24.71
N THR A 58 6.33 3.28 -24.33
CA THR A 58 5.47 4.10 -25.16
C THR A 58 6.01 5.52 -25.07
N ALA A 59 6.72 5.89 -26.14
CA ALA A 59 7.22 7.24 -26.37
C ALA A 59 6.07 8.25 -26.31
N CYS A 60 6.41 9.43 -25.80
CA CYS A 60 5.59 10.63 -25.84
C CYS A 60 5.14 10.94 -27.27
#